data_AF-A0A915UTR8-F1
#
_entry.id   AF-A0A915UTR8-F1
#
_cell.length_a   1.000
_cell.length_b   1.000
_cell.length_c   1.000
_cell.angle_alpha   90.00
_cell.angle_beta   90.00
_cell.angle_gamma   90.00
#
_symmetry.space_group_name_H-M   'P 1'
#
loop_
_entity.id
_entity.type
_entity.pdbx_description
1 polymer ?
#
loop_
_entity_poly.entity_id
_entity_poly.type
_entity_poly.pdbx_seq_one_letter_code
_entity_poly.pdbx_strand_id
1 'polypeptide(L)'
;MYCVDVGIIKTMFQNAQQARDWLKELGYPVQESLVFSAPPLPKSAAEHIEEWALLAAVKEESGLPLHIYWLHAVPEANLNDIKYVAHVCRFKYPNVHPLFLARYRSHQQWRSVLICPNYESPRNRWASGLYFKITSSEEIATLLRYDPSVPVEKHWQRIYAALRGEPMSVRVQQVLESCIAELENILSDLKTRAKQAVDEEDEEQGQRLLQEAKSVRQLIEQVKQLAAGAPLKPTHAPQSIDQSRTRQKYQRQRRATPESSYHLPILESLVELGGSASVGAVLDRVYEKISGTLQAADKALVPSGQEPRWRNTAKWARADLKTRGYIASDTPHGIWAITEKGREYLEALKRDSS
;
A
#
# COMPACT_ATOMS: atom_id res chain seq x y z
N MET A 1 17.66 -28.01 36.65
CA MET A 1 17.94 -26.56 36.56
C MET A 1 19.17 -26.40 35.69
N TYR A 2 19.00 -26.48 34.38
CA TYR A 2 20.02 -26.12 33.40
C TYR A 2 19.50 -24.89 32.69
N CYS A 3 20.22 -23.79 32.93
CA CYS A 3 20.03 -22.50 32.29
C CYS A 3 20.06 -22.72 30.78
N VAL A 4 18.94 -22.54 30.10
CA VAL A 4 18.93 -22.39 28.65
C VAL A 4 19.46 -20.99 28.40
N ASP A 5 20.70 -20.90 27.94
CA ASP A 5 21.35 -19.65 27.57
C ASP A 5 20.47 -18.92 26.55
N VAL A 6 19.84 -17.82 26.97
CA VAL A 6 18.98 -16.94 26.16
C VAL A 6 19.84 -16.00 25.28
N GLY A 7 21.04 -16.45 24.90
CA GLY A 7 21.97 -15.74 24.04
C GLY A 7 22.18 -16.51 22.75
N ILE A 8 21.90 -15.87 21.60
CA ILE A 8 22.05 -16.35 20.21
C ILE A 8 20.72 -16.77 19.57
N ILE A 9 19.84 -15.79 19.33
CA ILE A 9 19.05 -15.77 18.08
C ILE A 9 19.82 -14.88 17.10
N LYS A 10 20.95 -15.38 16.56
CA LYS A 10 21.73 -14.70 15.52
C LYS A 10 21.08 -14.95 14.16
N THR A 11 20.60 -13.89 13.52
CA THR A 11 20.70 -13.64 12.06
C THR A 11 20.60 -14.90 11.18
N MET A 12 19.37 -15.35 10.94
CA MET A 12 19.03 -16.68 10.44
C MET A 12 19.88 -17.22 9.27
N PHE A 13 20.25 -16.41 8.28
CA PHE A 13 21.17 -16.81 7.21
C PHE A 13 22.42 -15.95 7.20
N GLN A 14 23.58 -16.55 7.44
CA GLN A 14 24.90 -15.88 7.40
C GLN A 14 25.40 -15.67 5.98
N ASN A 15 25.03 -16.54 5.05
CA ASN A 15 25.48 -16.52 3.67
C ASN A 15 24.45 -17.14 2.73
N ALA A 16 24.68 -16.99 1.43
CA ALA A 16 23.83 -17.52 0.37
C ALA A 16 23.67 -19.04 0.42
N GLN A 17 24.71 -19.78 0.84
CA GLN A 17 24.70 -21.23 0.92
C GLN A 17 23.68 -21.72 1.97
N GLN A 18 23.67 -21.10 3.15
CA GLN A 18 22.68 -21.41 4.18
C GLN A 18 21.24 -21.12 3.73
N ALA A 19 21.02 -20.00 3.04
CA ALA A 19 19.70 -19.66 2.49
C ALA A 19 19.25 -20.65 1.41
N ARG A 20 20.18 -21.08 0.55
CA ARG A 20 19.94 -22.08 -0.49
C ARG A 20 19.61 -23.46 0.10
N ASP A 21 20.44 -23.95 1.01
CA ASP A 21 20.27 -25.28 1.59
C ASP A 21 18.94 -25.38 2.34
N TRP A 22 18.57 -24.31 3.04
CA TRP A 22 17.25 -24.19 3.64
C TRP A 22 16.09 -24.21 2.62
N LEU A 23 16.20 -23.51 1.48
CA LEU A 23 15.20 -23.63 0.41
C LEU A 23 15.12 -25.05 -0.17
N LYS A 24 16.26 -25.74 -0.26
CA LYS A 24 16.34 -27.14 -0.71
C LYS A 24 15.60 -28.07 0.24
N GLU A 25 15.77 -27.89 1.55
CA GLU A 25 15.04 -28.63 2.59
C GLU A 25 13.52 -28.40 2.51
N LEU A 26 13.10 -27.22 2.06
CA LEU A 26 11.70 -26.90 1.79
C LEU A 26 11.16 -27.45 0.46
N GLY A 27 11.98 -28.15 -0.33
CA GLY A 27 11.59 -28.75 -1.60
C GLY A 27 11.61 -27.79 -2.79
N TYR A 28 12.24 -26.62 -2.67
CA TYR A 28 12.37 -25.69 -3.80
C TYR A 28 13.42 -26.20 -4.81
N PRO A 29 13.22 -25.95 -6.12
CA PRO A 29 14.20 -26.24 -7.17
C PRO A 29 15.37 -25.25 -7.11
N VAL A 30 16.29 -25.47 -6.17
CA VAL A 30 17.46 -24.61 -5.95
C VAL A 30 18.52 -24.82 -7.03
N GLN A 31 19.32 -23.79 -7.29
CA GLN A 31 20.51 -23.87 -8.14
C GLN A 31 21.53 -24.83 -7.51
N GLU A 32 22.08 -25.78 -8.27
CA GLU A 32 23.05 -26.75 -7.72
C GLU A 32 24.35 -26.08 -7.27
N SER A 33 24.82 -25.09 -8.04
CA SER A 33 25.97 -24.26 -7.73
C SER A 33 25.56 -22.79 -7.74
N LEU A 34 25.89 -22.05 -6.68
CA LEU A 34 25.60 -20.62 -6.60
C LEU A 34 26.59 -19.84 -7.46
N VAL A 35 26.06 -19.07 -8.40
CA VAL A 35 26.85 -18.15 -9.22
C VAL A 35 26.66 -16.74 -8.68
N PHE A 36 27.72 -16.20 -8.08
CA PHE A 36 27.75 -14.79 -7.68
C PHE A 36 28.08 -13.93 -8.88
N SER A 37 27.25 -12.93 -9.14
CA SER A 37 27.44 -12.01 -10.25
C SER A 37 27.13 -10.60 -9.80
N ALA A 38 27.73 -9.61 -10.45
CA ALA A 38 27.29 -8.23 -10.28
C ALA A 38 25.79 -8.17 -10.62
N PRO A 39 24.94 -7.61 -9.74
CA PRO A 39 23.52 -7.54 -9.99
C PRO A 39 23.32 -6.76 -11.29
N PRO A 40 22.60 -7.32 -12.28
CA PRO A 40 22.38 -6.71 -13.59
C PRO A 40 21.37 -5.54 -13.54
N LEU A 41 21.56 -4.65 -12.57
CA LEU A 41 20.74 -3.51 -12.23
C LEU A 41 21.49 -2.20 -12.54
N PRO A 42 20.80 -1.07 -12.70
CA PRO A 42 21.44 0.24 -12.79
C PRO A 42 22.36 0.51 -11.60
N LYS A 43 23.42 1.33 -11.80
CA LYS A 43 24.41 1.66 -10.76
C LYS A 43 23.76 2.12 -9.45
N SER A 44 22.69 2.92 -9.53
CA SER A 44 21.95 3.42 -8.37
C SER A 44 21.32 2.33 -7.50
N ALA A 45 21.04 1.14 -8.04
CA ALA A 45 20.56 0.00 -7.27
C ALA A 45 21.69 -0.97 -6.93
N ALA A 46 22.63 -1.17 -7.87
CA ALA A 46 23.76 -2.07 -7.68
C ALA A 46 24.70 -1.63 -6.56
N GLU A 47 24.84 -0.33 -6.30
CA GLU A 47 25.71 0.21 -5.23
C GLU A 47 25.30 -0.23 -3.82
N HIS A 48 24.08 -0.70 -3.62
CA HIS A 48 23.58 -1.16 -2.33
C HIS A 48 23.82 -2.66 -2.09
N ILE A 49 24.42 -3.37 -3.04
CA ILE A 49 24.50 -4.84 -3.05
C ILE A 49 25.97 -5.26 -3.07
N GLU A 50 26.37 -6.02 -2.05
CA GLU A 50 27.69 -6.63 -1.93
C GLU A 50 27.72 -8.01 -2.58
N GLU A 51 26.68 -8.83 -2.34
CA GLU A 51 26.54 -10.16 -2.96
C GLU A 51 25.17 -10.34 -3.58
N TRP A 52 25.13 -11.00 -4.74
CA TRP A 52 23.90 -11.33 -5.45
C TRP A 52 24.01 -12.69 -6.11
N ALA A 53 23.03 -13.55 -5.87
CA ALA A 53 22.95 -14.87 -6.50
C ALA A 53 21.50 -15.32 -6.69
N LEU A 54 21.20 -16.06 -7.75
CA LEU A 54 19.93 -16.76 -7.87
C LEU A 54 19.99 -18.02 -7.01
N LEU A 55 19.04 -18.17 -6.08
CA LEU A 55 18.95 -19.32 -5.18
C LEU A 55 18.06 -20.41 -5.76
N ALA A 56 16.88 -20.05 -6.27
CA ALA A 56 15.91 -20.98 -6.81
C ALA A 56 15.10 -20.36 -7.96
N ALA A 57 14.69 -21.19 -8.92
CA ALA A 57 13.83 -20.79 -10.02
C ALA A 57 12.66 -21.77 -10.12
N VAL A 58 11.47 -21.34 -9.70
CA VAL A 58 10.25 -22.14 -9.75
C VAL A 58 9.54 -21.82 -11.06
N LYS A 59 9.41 -22.83 -11.92
CA LYS A 59 8.62 -22.73 -13.14
C LYS A 59 7.14 -22.81 -12.78
N GLU A 60 6.33 -21.96 -13.39
CA GLU A 60 4.88 -22.05 -13.31
C GLU A 60 4.31 -22.41 -14.68
N GLU A 61 3.25 -23.22 -14.71
CA GLU A 61 2.63 -23.69 -15.95
C GLU A 61 1.74 -22.64 -16.63
N SER A 62 1.18 -21.69 -15.87
CA SER A 62 0.24 -20.67 -16.36
C SER A 62 0.59 -19.24 -15.96
N GLY A 63 1.79 -18.99 -15.43
CA GLY A 63 2.21 -17.67 -14.94
C GLY A 63 3.70 -17.39 -15.08
N LEU A 64 4.13 -16.23 -14.58
CA LEU A 64 5.54 -15.85 -14.62
C LEU A 64 6.33 -16.69 -13.60
N PRO A 65 7.52 -17.20 -13.97
CA PRO A 65 8.34 -17.98 -13.05
C PRO A 65 8.75 -17.15 -11.83
N LEU A 66 8.75 -17.79 -10.65
CA LEU A 66 9.22 -17.20 -9.40
C LEU A 66 10.73 -17.43 -9.28
N HIS A 67 11.48 -16.34 -9.18
CA HIS A 67 12.92 -16.38 -8.95
C HIS A 67 13.23 -15.88 -7.55
N ILE A 68 13.87 -16.72 -6.74
CA ILE A 68 14.32 -16.37 -5.40
C ILE A 68 15.81 -16.03 -5.47
N TYR A 69 16.16 -14.81 -5.07
CA TYR A 69 17.53 -14.30 -5.08
C TYR A 69 18.06 -14.12 -3.66
N TRP A 70 19.36 -14.34 -3.50
CA TRP A 70 20.14 -13.87 -2.36
C TRP A 70 20.59 -12.44 -2.62
N LEU A 71 20.52 -11.61 -1.58
CA LEU A 71 21.03 -10.25 -1.59
C LEU A 71 21.76 -9.98 -0.27
N HIS A 72 23.09 -9.88 -0.31
CA HIS A 72 23.85 -9.32 0.80
C HIS A 72 24.04 -7.82 0.55
N ALA A 73 23.50 -6.98 1.43
CA ALA A 73 23.58 -5.54 1.26
C ALA A 73 24.92 -5.00 1.78
N VAL A 74 25.42 -3.92 1.19
CA VAL A 74 26.60 -3.22 1.74
C VAL A 74 26.32 -2.69 3.16
N PRO A 75 27.33 -2.51 4.04
CA PRO A 75 27.13 -2.12 5.43
C PRO A 75 26.38 -0.79 5.67
N GLU A 76 26.41 0.10 4.69
CA GLU A 76 25.75 1.41 4.67
C GLU A 76 24.28 1.32 4.22
N ALA A 77 23.91 0.26 3.49
CA ALA A 77 22.57 0.10 2.94
C ALA A 77 21.57 -0.30 4.04
N ASN A 78 20.53 0.51 4.14
CA ASN A 78 19.41 0.27 5.04
C ASN A 78 18.26 -0.46 4.31
N LEU A 79 17.22 -0.82 5.05
CA LEU A 79 16.09 -1.57 4.51
C LEU A 79 15.40 -0.88 3.31
N ASN A 80 15.34 0.46 3.28
CA ASN A 80 14.71 1.19 2.19
C ASN A 80 15.52 1.10 0.88
N ASP A 81 16.85 1.01 0.99
CA ASP A 81 17.73 0.85 -0.17
C ASP A 81 17.50 -0.53 -0.81
N ILE A 82 17.26 -1.55 0.01
CA ILE A 82 17.00 -2.91 -0.47
C ILE A 82 15.58 -3.04 -1.04
N LYS A 83 14.60 -2.34 -0.46
CA LYS A 83 13.27 -2.19 -1.09
C LYS A 83 13.36 -1.49 -2.44
N TYR A 84 14.23 -0.50 -2.56
CA TYR A 84 14.48 0.17 -3.83
C TYR A 84 15.12 -0.80 -4.84
N VAL A 85 16.11 -1.59 -4.44
CA VAL A 85 16.69 -2.66 -5.27
C VAL A 85 15.60 -3.60 -5.79
N ALA A 86 14.73 -4.11 -4.91
CA ALA A 86 13.65 -5.01 -5.31
C ALA A 86 12.69 -4.34 -6.32
N HIS A 87 12.36 -3.06 -6.09
CA HIS A 87 11.52 -2.29 -7.01
C HIS A 87 12.16 -2.10 -8.38
N VAL A 88 13.44 -1.76 -8.43
CA VAL A 88 14.20 -1.60 -9.69
C VAL A 88 14.30 -2.93 -10.44
N CYS A 89 14.52 -4.03 -9.71
CA CYS A 89 14.64 -5.36 -10.29
C CYS A 89 13.38 -5.77 -11.07
N ARG A 90 12.17 -5.46 -10.57
CA ARG A 90 10.91 -5.68 -11.29
C ARG A 90 10.91 -5.08 -12.69
N PHE A 91 11.36 -3.83 -12.84
CA PHE A 91 11.36 -3.16 -14.15
C PHE A 91 12.45 -3.69 -15.09
N LYS A 92 13.52 -4.24 -14.54
CA LYS A 92 14.58 -4.88 -15.32
C LYS A 92 14.15 -6.28 -15.80
N TYR A 93 13.42 -7.00 -14.97
CA TYR A 93 12.95 -8.37 -15.21
C TYR A 93 11.42 -8.46 -15.16
N PRO A 94 10.70 -7.90 -16.15
CA PRO A 94 9.24 -7.91 -16.16
C PRO A 94 8.65 -9.33 -16.34
N ASN A 95 9.45 -10.29 -16.82
CA ASN A 95 9.01 -11.65 -17.15
C ASN A 95 9.22 -12.66 -16.02
N VAL A 96 9.61 -12.21 -14.83
CA VAL A 96 9.77 -13.09 -13.67
C VAL A 96 9.17 -12.39 -12.45
N HIS A 97 8.79 -13.17 -11.45
CA HIS A 97 8.48 -12.65 -10.13
C HIS A 97 9.73 -12.75 -9.24
N PRO A 98 10.45 -11.66 -8.97
CA PRO A 98 11.61 -11.72 -8.09
C PRO A 98 11.19 -11.67 -6.62
N LEU A 99 11.76 -12.55 -5.83
CA LEU A 99 11.71 -12.58 -4.37
C LEU A 99 13.14 -12.55 -3.83
N PHE A 100 13.39 -11.82 -2.75
CA PHE A 100 14.72 -11.61 -2.22
C PHE A 100 14.80 -12.12 -0.78
N LEU A 101 15.69 -13.08 -0.55
CA LEU A 101 16.23 -13.36 0.78
C LEU A 101 17.44 -12.44 0.97
N ALA A 102 17.20 -11.33 1.66
CA ALA A 102 18.18 -10.28 1.82
C ALA A 102 18.76 -10.25 3.23
N ARG A 103 20.02 -9.84 3.34
CA ARG A 103 20.71 -9.57 4.59
C ARG A 103 21.22 -8.14 4.60
N TYR A 104 20.94 -7.42 5.69
CA TYR A 104 21.21 -5.98 5.80
C TYR A 104 21.58 -5.57 7.21
N ARG A 105 22.22 -4.41 7.36
CA ARG A 105 22.62 -3.90 8.67
C ARG A 105 21.56 -2.94 9.24
N SER A 106 21.07 -3.23 10.43
CA SER A 106 20.12 -2.42 11.20
C SER A 106 20.65 -2.23 12.62
N HIS A 107 20.83 -0.99 13.05
CA HIS A 107 21.39 -0.67 14.39
C HIS A 107 22.67 -1.47 14.69
N GLN A 108 23.62 -1.49 13.75
CA GLN A 108 24.88 -2.24 13.80
C GLN A 108 24.77 -3.78 13.85
N GLN A 109 23.58 -4.34 13.75
CA GLN A 109 23.37 -5.78 13.67
C GLN A 109 22.95 -6.17 12.27
N TRP A 110 23.55 -7.24 11.74
CA TRP A 110 23.05 -7.88 10.54
C TRP A 110 21.68 -8.48 10.82
N ARG A 111 20.77 -8.41 9.85
CA ARG A 111 19.43 -8.98 9.92
C ARG A 111 19.06 -9.58 8.58
N SER A 112 18.27 -10.63 8.63
CA SER A 112 17.69 -11.25 7.43
C SER A 112 16.28 -10.69 7.21
N VAL A 113 15.89 -10.53 5.95
CA VAL A 113 14.60 -10.00 5.54
C VAL A 113 14.18 -10.63 4.22
N LEU A 114 12.91 -10.97 4.08
CA LEU A 114 12.31 -11.37 2.82
C LEU A 114 11.73 -10.12 2.16
N ILE A 115 12.07 -9.84 0.91
CA ILE A 115 11.61 -8.64 0.19
C ILE A 115 11.05 -9.03 -1.18
N CYS A 116 9.99 -8.38 -1.62
CA CYS A 116 9.53 -8.44 -2.99
C CYS A 116 9.24 -7.03 -3.53
N PRO A 117 9.19 -6.85 -4.86
CA PRO A 117 8.72 -5.60 -5.43
C PRO A 117 7.28 -5.31 -5.01
N ASN A 118 6.91 -4.04 -4.97
CA ASN A 118 5.51 -3.62 -4.82
C ASN A 118 4.95 -3.29 -6.19
N TYR A 119 3.98 -4.09 -6.63
CA TYR A 119 3.56 -4.04 -8.02
C TYR A 119 2.54 -2.92 -8.29
N GLU A 120 1.89 -2.44 -7.24
CA GLU A 120 0.96 -1.31 -7.26
C GLU A 120 1.69 0.04 -7.28
N SER A 121 2.98 0.07 -6.93
CA SER A 121 3.76 1.31 -6.89
C SER A 121 4.32 1.71 -8.27
N PRO A 122 4.21 3.00 -8.66
CA PRO A 122 4.83 3.50 -9.89
C PRO A 122 6.36 3.52 -9.82
N ARG A 123 7.02 3.57 -10.98
CA ARG A 123 8.48 3.44 -11.15
C ARG A 123 9.32 4.45 -10.34
N ASN A 124 8.77 5.64 -10.06
CA ASN A 124 9.53 6.76 -9.48
C ASN A 124 9.37 6.91 -7.95
N ARG A 125 8.80 5.93 -7.25
CA ARG A 125 8.62 5.99 -5.79
C ARG A 125 9.74 5.22 -5.08
N TRP A 126 10.54 5.91 -4.27
CA TRP A 126 11.60 5.33 -3.44
C TRP A 126 11.01 4.43 -2.34
N ALA A 127 11.68 3.33 -1.99
CA ALA A 127 11.29 2.40 -0.91
C ALA A 127 9.91 1.71 -1.03
N SER A 128 9.43 1.47 -2.25
CA SER A 128 8.11 0.87 -2.49
C SER A 128 8.03 -0.62 -2.15
N GLY A 129 9.14 -1.38 -2.15
CA GLY A 129 9.15 -2.84 -1.92
C GLY A 129 8.46 -3.30 -0.62
N LEU A 130 7.76 -4.43 -0.70
CA LEU A 130 7.14 -5.08 0.46
C LEU A 130 8.17 -6.00 1.13
N TYR A 131 8.11 -6.12 2.45
CA TYR A 131 9.13 -6.86 3.20
C TYR A 131 8.56 -7.55 4.44
N PHE A 132 9.24 -8.62 4.86
CA PHE A 132 8.99 -9.36 6.09
C PHE A 132 10.30 -9.60 6.82
N LYS A 133 10.42 -9.15 8.07
CA LYS A 133 11.63 -9.37 8.88
C LYS A 133 11.69 -10.83 9.30
N ILE A 134 12.85 -11.45 9.12
CA ILE A 134 13.05 -12.87 9.41
C ILE A 134 13.50 -13.00 10.86
N THR A 135 12.64 -13.59 11.70
CA THR A 135 12.88 -13.80 13.13
C THR A 135 13.01 -15.27 13.51
N SER A 136 12.39 -16.19 12.76
CA SER A 136 12.57 -17.65 12.92
C SER A 136 12.44 -18.40 11.60
N SER A 137 12.96 -19.63 11.57
CA SER A 137 12.88 -20.54 10.41
C SER A 137 11.47 -21.06 10.15
N GLU A 138 10.71 -21.30 11.22
CA GLU A 138 9.34 -21.78 11.16
C GLU A 138 8.39 -20.75 10.55
N GLU A 139 8.51 -19.46 10.90
CA GLU A 139 7.67 -18.40 10.35
C GLU A 139 7.80 -18.29 8.83
N ILE A 140 9.03 -18.39 8.29
CA ILE A 140 9.22 -18.33 6.83
C ILE A 140 8.88 -19.64 6.16
N ALA A 141 9.14 -20.79 6.80
CA ALA A 141 8.68 -22.07 6.27
C ALA A 141 7.15 -22.06 6.12
N THR A 142 6.39 -21.47 7.06
CA THR A 142 4.95 -21.26 6.92
C THR A 142 4.58 -20.26 5.83
N LEU A 143 5.39 -19.20 5.61
CA LEU A 143 5.18 -18.25 4.51
C LEU A 143 5.48 -18.86 3.12
N LEU A 144 6.40 -19.83 3.04
CA LEU A 144 6.85 -20.48 1.80
C LEU A 144 6.21 -21.85 1.55
N ARG A 145 5.61 -22.48 2.57
CA ARG A 145 4.76 -23.67 2.42
C ARG A 145 3.43 -23.21 1.84
N TYR A 146 3.36 -23.23 0.52
CA TYR A 146 2.10 -23.17 -0.20
C TYR A 146 1.30 -24.44 0.11
N ASP A 147 0.28 -24.32 0.96
CA ASP A 147 -0.73 -25.34 1.20
C ASP A 147 -2.11 -24.77 0.81
N PRO A 148 -2.74 -25.27 -0.28
CA PRO A 148 -4.01 -24.76 -0.77
C PRO A 148 -5.21 -25.07 0.16
N SER A 149 -5.01 -25.86 1.23
CA SER A 149 -6.08 -26.32 2.13
C SER A 149 -6.08 -25.65 3.52
N VAL A 150 -5.05 -24.87 3.88
CA VAL A 150 -4.91 -24.27 5.21
C VAL A 150 -5.10 -22.74 5.16
N PRO A 151 -6.10 -22.16 5.85
CA PRO A 151 -6.27 -20.71 5.93
C PRO A 151 -5.37 -20.12 7.04
N VAL A 152 -4.37 -19.32 6.65
CA VAL A 152 -3.55 -18.52 7.58
C VAL A 152 -3.54 -17.06 7.12
N GLU A 153 -4.52 -16.29 7.58
CA GLU A 153 -4.58 -14.86 7.32
C GLU A 153 -3.45 -14.12 8.07
N LYS A 154 -2.33 -13.89 7.36
CA LYS A 154 -1.51 -12.65 7.27
C LYS A 154 -0.05 -13.00 6.94
N HIS A 155 0.34 -12.90 5.67
CA HIS A 155 1.38 -11.96 5.18
C HIS A 155 1.77 -12.25 3.72
N TRP A 156 2.02 -13.51 3.34
CA TRP A 156 2.48 -13.82 1.98
C TRP A 156 1.36 -13.80 0.93
N GLN A 157 0.14 -14.19 1.30
CA GLN A 157 -1.02 -14.28 0.38
C GLN A 157 -1.48 -12.91 -0.16
N ARG A 158 -1.35 -11.84 0.62
CA ARG A 158 -1.64 -10.46 0.16
C ARG A 158 -0.55 -9.93 -0.76
N ILE A 159 0.69 -10.30 -0.47
CA ILE A 159 1.87 -9.94 -1.25
C ILE A 159 1.85 -10.65 -2.60
N TYR A 160 1.35 -11.90 -2.68
CA TYR A 160 1.26 -12.67 -3.92
C TYR A 160 0.06 -12.27 -4.79
N ALA A 161 -1.12 -12.06 -4.20
CA ALA A 161 -2.34 -11.61 -4.89
C ALA A 161 -2.21 -10.17 -5.46
N ALA A 162 -1.42 -9.33 -4.76
CA ALA A 162 -0.95 -8.01 -5.17
C ALA A 162 -0.38 -7.89 -6.60
N LEU A 163 0.34 -8.93 -7.02
CA LEU A 163 1.30 -8.85 -8.14
C LEU A 163 0.80 -9.51 -9.43
N ARG A 164 -0.34 -10.21 -9.39
CA ARG A 164 -0.81 -11.09 -10.47
C ARG A 164 -1.99 -10.58 -11.28
N GLY A 165 -2.76 -9.62 -10.80
CA GLY A 165 -3.90 -9.13 -11.58
C GLY A 165 -4.91 -10.21 -11.99
N GLU A 166 -5.07 -11.30 -11.23
CA GLU A 166 -6.10 -12.34 -11.43
C GLU A 166 -6.43 -13.06 -10.11
N PRO A 167 -7.54 -13.80 -10.03
CA PRO A 167 -8.93 -13.35 -10.05
C PRO A 167 -9.41 -13.07 -8.61
N MET A 168 -10.65 -12.64 -8.49
CA MET A 168 -11.31 -12.43 -7.22
C MET A 168 -11.20 -13.68 -6.32
N SER A 169 -10.69 -13.55 -5.10
CA SER A 169 -10.50 -14.74 -4.22
C SER A 169 -11.82 -15.49 -4.06
N VAL A 170 -11.80 -16.83 -3.95
CA VAL A 170 -13.03 -17.65 -3.81
C VAL A 170 -13.96 -17.12 -2.71
N ARG A 171 -13.40 -16.57 -1.62
CA ARG A 171 -14.17 -15.91 -0.56
C ARG A 171 -14.80 -14.58 -1.01
N VAL A 172 -14.09 -13.75 -1.77
CA VAL A 172 -14.64 -12.50 -2.31
C VAL A 172 -15.66 -12.80 -3.42
N GLN A 173 -15.44 -13.83 -4.22
CA GLN A 173 -16.41 -14.36 -5.18
C GLN A 173 -17.68 -14.85 -4.48
N GLN A 174 -17.57 -15.64 -3.42
CA GLN A 174 -18.73 -16.06 -2.62
C GLN A 174 -19.48 -14.88 -1.99
N VAL A 175 -18.76 -13.87 -1.48
CA VAL A 175 -19.38 -12.65 -0.94
C VAL A 175 -20.12 -11.86 -2.02
N LEU A 176 -19.56 -11.78 -3.23
CA LEU A 176 -20.19 -11.07 -4.33
C LEU A 176 -21.34 -11.86 -4.97
N GLU A 177 -21.24 -13.19 -5.05
CA GLU A 177 -22.35 -14.08 -5.43
C GLU A 177 -23.50 -13.98 -4.43
N SER A 178 -23.20 -13.97 -3.12
CA SER A 178 -24.19 -13.72 -2.06
C SER A 178 -24.80 -12.32 -2.17
N CYS A 179 -24.00 -11.29 -2.46
CA CYS A 179 -24.48 -9.93 -2.68
C CYS A 179 -25.39 -9.83 -3.92
N ILE A 180 -25.03 -10.49 -5.01
CA ILE A 180 -25.84 -10.58 -6.24
C ILE A 180 -27.17 -11.26 -5.93
N ALA A 181 -27.16 -12.39 -5.23
CA ALA A 181 -28.37 -13.11 -4.86
C ALA A 181 -29.33 -12.24 -4.04
N GLU A 182 -28.82 -11.47 -3.06
CA GLU A 182 -29.68 -10.58 -2.28
C GLU A 182 -30.20 -9.38 -3.05
N LEU A 183 -29.39 -8.82 -3.96
CA LEU A 183 -29.87 -7.77 -4.86
C LEU A 183 -30.94 -8.31 -5.83
N GLU A 184 -30.84 -9.56 -6.28
CA GLU A 184 -31.84 -10.23 -7.11
C GLU A 184 -33.14 -10.48 -6.33
N ASN A 185 -33.07 -10.84 -5.05
CA ASN A 185 -34.22 -10.94 -4.16
C ASN A 185 -34.92 -9.58 -4.00
N ILE A 186 -34.17 -8.52 -3.67
CA ILE A 186 -34.70 -7.15 -3.55
C ILE A 186 -35.35 -6.71 -4.87
N LEU A 187 -34.74 -7.02 -6.01
CA LEU A 187 -35.30 -6.71 -7.33
C LEU A 187 -36.63 -7.44 -7.58
N SER A 188 -36.77 -8.69 -7.12
CA SER A 188 -38.01 -9.47 -7.22
C SER A 188 -39.12 -8.86 -6.37
N ASP A 189 -38.81 -8.48 -5.13
CA ASP A 189 -39.77 -7.84 -4.22
C ASP A 189 -40.24 -6.50 -4.76
N LEU A 190 -39.33 -5.67 -5.27
CA LEU A 190 -39.67 -4.38 -5.88
C LEU A 190 -40.60 -4.55 -7.09
N LYS A 191 -40.37 -5.56 -7.95
CA LYS A 191 -41.25 -5.86 -9.08
C LYS A 191 -42.64 -6.33 -8.64
N THR A 192 -42.70 -7.13 -7.58
CA THR A 192 -43.97 -7.64 -7.02
C THR A 192 -44.79 -6.50 -6.44
N ARG A 193 -44.15 -5.62 -5.65
CA ARG A 193 -44.79 -4.43 -5.09
C ARG A 193 -45.19 -3.42 -6.16
N ALA A 194 -44.39 -3.27 -7.22
CA ALA A 194 -44.75 -2.42 -8.35
C ALA A 194 -46.00 -2.95 -9.08
N LYS A 195 -46.10 -4.27 -9.26
CA LYS A 195 -47.29 -4.90 -9.83
C LYS A 195 -48.53 -4.69 -8.95
N GLN A 196 -48.40 -4.90 -7.64
CA GLN A 196 -49.47 -4.66 -6.67
C GLN A 196 -49.91 -3.19 -6.68
N ALA A 197 -48.98 -2.24 -6.69
CA ALA A 197 -49.32 -0.81 -6.75
C ALA A 197 -50.07 -0.44 -8.03
N VAL A 198 -49.73 -1.05 -9.17
CA VAL A 198 -50.46 -0.86 -10.44
C VAL A 198 -51.85 -1.50 -10.36
N ASP A 199 -51.96 -2.71 -9.79
CA ASP A 199 -53.24 -3.39 -9.58
C ASP A 199 -54.14 -2.61 -8.58
N GLU A 200 -53.54 -1.83 -7.67
CA GLU A 200 -54.19 -0.95 -6.69
C GLU A 200 -54.41 0.50 -7.21
N GLU A 201 -54.17 0.76 -8.50
CA GLU A 201 -54.28 2.09 -9.15
C GLU A 201 -53.36 3.18 -8.56
N ASP A 202 -52.37 2.83 -7.74
CA ASP A 202 -51.33 3.74 -7.24
C ASP A 202 -50.17 3.85 -8.24
N GLU A 203 -50.43 4.63 -9.30
CA GLU A 203 -49.47 4.85 -10.38
C GLU A 203 -48.18 5.53 -9.90
N GLU A 204 -48.25 6.43 -8.92
CA GLU A 204 -47.09 7.17 -8.42
C GLU A 204 -46.14 6.23 -7.66
N GLN A 205 -46.68 5.38 -6.79
CA GLN A 205 -45.90 4.36 -6.09
C GLN A 205 -45.37 3.30 -7.06
N GLY A 206 -46.17 2.87 -8.04
CA GLY A 206 -45.75 1.96 -9.10
C GLY A 206 -44.56 2.49 -9.90
N GLN A 207 -44.59 3.75 -10.33
CA GLN A 207 -43.49 4.39 -11.07
C GLN A 207 -42.21 4.52 -10.24
N ARG A 208 -42.31 4.90 -8.96
CA ARG A 208 -41.16 4.99 -8.04
C ARG A 208 -40.49 3.63 -7.84
N LEU A 209 -41.28 2.58 -7.59
CA LEU A 209 -40.77 1.21 -7.41
C LEU A 209 -40.11 0.67 -8.69
N LEU A 210 -40.64 1.00 -9.87
CA LEU A 210 -40.02 0.65 -11.15
C LEU A 210 -38.68 1.38 -11.39
N GLN A 211 -38.56 2.64 -11.00
CA GLN A 211 -37.31 3.40 -11.08
C GLN A 211 -36.24 2.84 -10.11
N GLU A 212 -36.65 2.43 -8.92
CA GLU A 212 -35.79 1.78 -7.94
C GLU A 212 -35.32 0.41 -8.45
N ALA A 213 -36.24 -0.41 -8.99
CA ALA A 213 -35.92 -1.69 -9.63
C ALA A 213 -34.92 -1.53 -10.78
N LYS A 214 -35.03 -0.47 -11.59
CA LYS A 214 -34.07 -0.16 -12.65
C LYS A 214 -32.68 0.15 -12.10
N SER A 215 -32.60 0.86 -10.98
CA SER A 215 -31.34 1.20 -10.30
C SER A 215 -30.67 -0.03 -9.69
N VAL A 216 -31.44 -0.90 -9.02
CA VAL A 216 -30.95 -2.18 -8.48
C VAL A 216 -30.46 -3.10 -9.59
N ARG A 217 -31.17 -3.17 -10.72
CA ARG A 217 -30.73 -3.95 -11.89
C ARG A 217 -29.39 -3.47 -12.44
N GLN A 218 -29.17 -2.15 -12.50
CA GLN A 218 -27.90 -1.59 -12.94
C GLN A 218 -26.76 -1.90 -11.96
N LEU A 219 -27.06 -1.90 -10.66
CA LEU A 219 -26.09 -2.29 -9.63
C LEU A 219 -25.71 -3.77 -9.72
N ILE A 220 -26.67 -4.67 -9.93
CA ILE A 220 -26.41 -6.10 -10.14
C ILE A 220 -25.44 -6.30 -11.31
N GLU A 221 -25.64 -5.58 -12.41
CA GLU A 221 -24.76 -5.67 -13.58
C GLU A 221 -23.35 -5.16 -13.28
N GLN A 222 -23.20 -4.07 -12.53
CA GLN A 222 -21.90 -3.56 -12.09
C GLN A 222 -21.17 -4.56 -11.17
N VAL A 223 -21.89 -5.19 -10.25
CA VAL A 223 -21.34 -6.19 -9.33
C VAL A 223 -20.97 -7.48 -10.09
N LYS A 224 -21.74 -7.89 -11.10
CA LYS A 224 -21.40 -9.01 -12.00
C LYS A 224 -20.15 -8.73 -12.83
N GLN A 225 -19.99 -7.51 -13.34
CA GLN A 225 -18.79 -7.09 -14.08
C GLN A 225 -17.54 -7.07 -13.20
N LEU A 226 -17.68 -6.56 -11.96
CA LEU A 226 -16.64 -6.66 -10.94
C LEU A 226 -16.30 -8.12 -10.63
N ALA A 227 -17.33 -8.98 -10.55
CA ALA A 227 -17.14 -10.38 -10.24
C ALA A 227 -16.43 -11.17 -11.35
N ALA A 228 -16.64 -10.78 -12.60
CA ALA A 228 -15.97 -11.35 -13.77
C ALA A 228 -14.55 -10.79 -13.99
N GLY A 229 -14.03 -9.93 -13.12
CA GLY A 229 -12.70 -9.33 -13.24
C GLY A 229 -12.57 -8.34 -14.41
N ALA A 230 -13.68 -7.87 -14.99
CA ALA A 230 -13.66 -6.96 -16.11
C ALA A 230 -13.32 -5.53 -15.64
N PRO A 231 -12.44 -4.79 -16.35
CA PRO A 231 -12.25 -3.37 -16.10
C PRO A 231 -13.59 -2.65 -16.35
N LEU A 232 -14.09 -1.96 -15.32
CA LEU A 232 -15.31 -1.17 -15.41
C LEU A 232 -15.23 -0.22 -16.62
N LYS A 233 -16.13 -0.38 -17.59
CA LYS A 233 -16.27 0.60 -18.66
C LYS A 233 -16.73 1.92 -18.03
N PRO A 234 -16.06 3.05 -18.28
CA PRO A 234 -16.63 4.34 -17.94
C PRO A 234 -17.92 4.47 -18.74
N THR A 235 -19.06 4.47 -18.05
CA THR A 235 -20.36 4.74 -18.67
C THR A 235 -20.26 6.09 -19.38
N HIS A 236 -20.55 6.09 -20.67
CA HIS A 236 -20.54 7.27 -21.56
C HIS A 236 -21.15 8.50 -20.87
N ALA A 237 -20.30 9.49 -20.59
CA ALA A 237 -20.71 10.88 -20.74
C ALA A 237 -20.49 11.25 -22.23
N PRO A 238 -21.47 11.87 -22.91
CA PRO A 238 -21.37 12.15 -24.33
C PRO A 238 -20.16 13.03 -24.65
N GLN A 239 -19.42 12.65 -25.70
CA GLN A 239 -18.20 13.30 -26.12
C GLN A 239 -18.46 14.63 -26.84
N SER A 240 -17.54 15.56 -26.56
CA SER A 240 -17.02 16.65 -27.40
C SER A 240 -17.96 17.74 -27.88
N ILE A 241 -17.92 18.90 -27.20
CA ILE A 241 -17.67 20.19 -27.87
C ILE A 241 -16.63 20.99 -27.06
N ASP A 242 -15.52 21.30 -27.73
CA ASP A 242 -14.47 22.29 -27.44
C ASP A 242 -13.86 22.34 -26.02
N GLN A 243 -12.86 21.48 -25.81
CA GLN A 243 -12.06 21.40 -24.59
C GLN A 243 -10.98 22.50 -24.46
N SER A 244 -10.84 23.43 -25.42
CA SER A 244 -9.75 24.41 -25.38
C SER A 244 -10.08 25.63 -24.51
N ARG A 245 -11.34 26.07 -24.48
CA ARG A 245 -11.76 27.30 -23.76
C ARG A 245 -12.18 27.03 -22.31
N THR A 246 -12.69 25.84 -22.00
CA THR A 246 -13.23 25.50 -20.67
C THR A 246 -12.13 25.14 -19.66
N ARG A 247 -10.95 24.69 -20.14
CA ARG A 247 -9.81 24.28 -19.29
C ARG A 247 -9.20 25.46 -18.51
N GLN A 248 -9.19 26.66 -19.10
CA GLN A 248 -8.75 27.88 -18.41
C GLN A 248 -9.76 28.36 -17.36
N LYS A 249 -11.06 28.12 -17.55
CA LYS A 249 -12.10 28.56 -16.62
C LYS A 249 -12.26 27.61 -15.42
N TYR A 250 -12.12 26.29 -15.62
CA TYR A 250 -12.23 25.29 -14.54
C TYR A 250 -10.96 25.09 -13.70
N GLN A 251 -9.78 25.47 -14.19
CA GLN A 251 -8.55 25.43 -13.38
C GLN A 251 -8.59 26.40 -12.19
N ARG A 252 -9.44 27.43 -12.23
CA ARG A 252 -9.58 28.42 -11.16
C ARG A 252 -10.45 27.98 -9.98
N GLN A 253 -11.18 26.86 -10.05
CA GLN A 253 -12.19 26.52 -9.02
C GLN A 253 -12.03 25.17 -8.30
N ARG A 254 -10.93 24.40 -8.46
CA ARG A 254 -10.77 23.11 -7.74
C ARG A 254 -9.33 22.76 -7.35
N ARG A 255 -8.65 23.56 -6.54
CA ARG A 255 -7.36 23.16 -5.96
C ARG A 255 -7.51 22.96 -4.45
N ALA A 256 -7.82 21.75 -4.00
CA ALA A 256 -7.63 21.40 -2.59
C ALA A 256 -6.21 21.79 -2.15
N THR A 257 -6.06 22.25 -0.92
CA THR A 257 -4.77 22.71 -0.40
C THR A 257 -3.77 21.55 -0.47
N PRO A 258 -2.62 21.67 -1.17
CA PRO A 258 -1.66 20.60 -1.31
C PRO A 258 -1.12 20.12 0.05
N GLU A 259 -0.82 18.82 0.18
CA GLU A 259 -0.27 18.24 1.41
C GLU A 259 1.01 18.95 1.88
N SER A 260 1.89 19.32 0.96
CA SER A 260 3.14 20.04 1.27
C SER A 260 2.91 21.40 1.93
N SER A 261 1.76 22.04 1.68
CA SER A 261 1.40 23.33 2.30
C SER A 261 1.12 23.20 3.81
N TYR A 262 0.95 21.98 4.32
CA TYR A 262 0.74 21.72 5.75
C TYR A 262 2.06 21.51 6.51
N HIS A 263 3.20 21.31 5.82
CA HIS A 263 4.47 20.98 6.48
C HIS A 263 4.95 22.10 7.41
N LEU A 264 5.01 23.33 6.90
CA LEU A 264 5.42 24.52 7.66
C LEU A 264 4.47 24.78 8.85
N PRO A 265 3.13 24.88 8.66
CA PRO A 265 2.18 25.07 9.76
C PRO A 265 2.25 24.01 10.86
N ILE A 266 2.47 22.74 10.52
CA ILE A 266 2.57 21.64 11.50
C ILE A 266 3.82 21.79 12.37
N LEU A 267 4.98 22.07 11.76
CA LEU A 267 6.24 22.22 12.48
C LEU A 267 6.24 23.48 13.35
N GLU A 268 5.72 24.60 12.85
CA GLU A 268 5.56 25.82 13.64
C GLU A 268 4.65 25.60 14.86
N SER A 269 3.49 24.98 14.65
CA SER A 269 2.54 24.69 15.72
C SER A 269 3.17 23.83 16.81
N LEU A 270 3.99 22.84 16.44
CA LEU A 270 4.71 22.02 17.41
C LEU A 270 5.73 22.83 18.19
N VAL A 271 6.48 23.74 17.56
CA VAL A 271 7.45 24.60 18.25
C VAL A 271 6.74 25.57 19.21
N GLU A 272 5.66 26.21 18.76
CA GLU A 272 4.85 27.14 19.56
C GLU A 272 4.21 26.46 20.77
N LEU A 273 3.83 25.18 20.64
CA LEU A 273 3.28 24.37 21.71
C LEU A 273 4.37 23.74 22.62
N GLY A 274 5.61 24.21 22.57
CA GLY A 274 6.70 23.75 23.44
C GLY A 274 7.43 22.50 22.95
N GLY A 275 7.26 22.13 21.69
CA GLY A 275 7.95 21.01 21.03
C GLY A 275 7.19 19.68 21.03
N SER A 276 6.16 19.52 21.86
CA SER A 276 5.35 18.31 21.95
C SER A 276 3.95 18.64 22.43
N ALA A 277 2.92 18.13 21.74
CA ALA A 277 1.52 18.40 22.10
C ALA A 277 0.57 17.32 21.57
N SER A 278 -0.69 17.35 22.04
CA SER A 278 -1.73 16.45 21.56
C SER A 278 -2.09 16.73 20.09
N VAL A 279 -2.51 15.70 19.35
CA VAL A 279 -2.93 15.86 17.95
C VAL A 279 -4.01 16.93 17.80
N GLY A 280 -4.97 16.98 18.73
CA GLY A 280 -6.02 18.00 18.73
C GLY A 280 -5.44 19.41 18.81
N ALA A 281 -4.60 19.67 19.82
CA ALA A 281 -3.99 20.98 20.01
C ALA A 281 -3.12 21.42 18.82
N VAL A 282 -2.37 20.49 18.22
CA VAL A 282 -1.56 20.78 17.02
C VAL A 282 -2.46 21.09 15.83
N LEU A 283 -3.51 20.31 15.58
CA LEU A 283 -4.41 20.53 14.45
C LEU A 283 -5.19 21.85 14.59
N ASP A 284 -5.56 22.24 15.80
CA ASP A 284 -6.25 23.51 16.03
C ASP A 284 -5.33 24.71 15.73
N ARG A 285 -4.06 24.64 16.12
CA ARG A 285 -3.05 25.66 15.72
C ARG A 285 -2.74 25.67 14.23
N VAL A 286 -2.66 24.49 13.61
CA VAL A 286 -2.52 24.39 12.15
C VAL A 286 -3.70 25.06 11.46
N TYR A 287 -4.93 24.85 11.95
CA TYR A 287 -6.13 25.48 11.41
C TYR A 287 -6.05 27.00 11.45
N GLU A 288 -5.66 27.58 12.60
CA GLU A 288 -5.48 29.03 12.74
C GLU A 288 -4.57 29.59 11.64
N LYS A 289 -3.46 28.90 11.36
CA LYS A 289 -2.44 29.30 10.38
C LYS A 289 -2.90 29.16 8.92
N ILE A 290 -3.70 28.15 8.58
CA ILE A 290 -4.07 27.83 7.18
C ILE A 290 -5.52 28.16 6.83
N SER A 291 -6.35 28.56 7.80
CA SER A 291 -7.79 28.77 7.61
C SER A 291 -8.13 29.70 6.43
N GLY A 292 -7.27 30.69 6.17
CA GLY A 292 -7.37 31.63 5.05
C GLY A 292 -6.94 31.06 3.69
N THR A 293 -6.19 29.96 3.66
CA THR A 293 -5.74 29.28 2.43
C THR A 293 -6.58 28.07 2.08
N LEU A 294 -7.32 27.51 3.06
CA LEU A 294 -8.22 26.38 2.86
C LEU A 294 -9.32 26.70 1.85
N GLN A 295 -9.43 25.84 0.83
CA GLN A 295 -10.50 25.92 -0.15
C GLN A 295 -11.78 25.26 0.36
N ALA A 296 -12.90 25.53 -0.33
CA ALA A 296 -14.19 24.92 0.01
C ALA A 296 -14.14 23.38 0.07
N ALA A 297 -13.33 22.75 -0.78
CA ALA A 297 -13.14 21.29 -0.80
C ALA A 297 -12.45 20.74 0.46
N ASP A 298 -11.59 21.54 1.10
CA ASP A 298 -10.82 21.16 2.29
C ASP A 298 -11.70 21.19 3.56
N LYS A 299 -12.74 22.03 3.54
CA LYS A 299 -13.71 22.20 4.63
C LYS A 299 -14.84 21.16 4.60
N ALA A 300 -15.00 20.43 3.51
CA ALA A 300 -15.98 19.34 3.40
C ALA A 300 -15.59 18.16 4.30
N LEU A 301 -16.58 17.43 4.82
CA LEU A 301 -16.36 16.22 5.61
C LEU A 301 -15.75 15.09 4.77
N VAL A 302 -14.96 14.24 5.41
CA VAL A 302 -14.55 12.95 4.82
C VAL A 302 -15.77 12.03 4.69
N PRO A 303 -15.74 10.97 3.83
CA PRO A 303 -16.88 10.08 3.63
C PRO A 303 -17.42 9.41 4.89
N SER A 304 -16.61 9.25 5.95
CA SER A 304 -17.05 8.74 7.25
C SER A 304 -17.82 9.77 8.11
N GLY A 305 -17.87 11.04 7.69
CA GLY A 305 -18.59 12.12 8.37
C GLY A 305 -17.95 12.66 9.65
N GLN A 306 -16.84 12.08 10.12
CA GLN A 306 -16.29 12.37 11.45
C GLN A 306 -15.37 13.59 11.53
N GLU A 307 -14.72 13.98 10.44
CA GLU A 307 -13.84 15.16 10.42
C GLU A 307 -13.79 15.86 9.05
N PRO A 308 -13.46 17.17 9.01
CA PRO A 308 -13.17 17.87 7.77
C PRO A 308 -11.96 17.28 7.05
N ARG A 309 -11.97 17.29 5.72
CA ARG A 309 -10.90 16.74 4.86
C ARG A 309 -9.52 17.31 5.16
N TRP A 310 -9.41 18.59 5.50
CA TRP A 310 -8.13 19.22 5.84
C TRP A 310 -7.44 18.58 7.05
N ARG A 311 -8.20 18.09 8.06
CA ARG A 311 -7.63 17.39 9.23
C ARG A 311 -6.99 16.08 8.82
N ASN A 312 -7.64 15.35 7.92
CA ASN A 312 -7.08 14.12 7.36
C ASN A 312 -5.82 14.42 6.53
N THR A 313 -5.86 15.43 5.67
CA THR A 313 -4.68 15.87 4.89
C THR A 313 -3.50 16.27 5.79
N ALA A 314 -3.75 16.98 6.89
CA ALA A 314 -2.71 17.33 7.86
C ALA A 314 -2.10 16.09 8.56
N LYS A 315 -2.90 15.04 8.81
CA LYS A 315 -2.38 13.77 9.35
C LYS A 315 -1.49 13.04 8.34
N TRP A 316 -1.80 13.09 7.04
CA TRP A 316 -0.94 12.58 5.97
C TRP A 316 0.38 13.34 5.89
N ALA A 317 0.32 14.68 5.87
CA ALA A 317 1.50 15.54 5.92
C ALA A 317 2.41 15.21 7.12
N ARG A 318 1.81 15.00 8.30
CA ARG A 318 2.58 14.55 9.48
C ARG A 318 3.22 13.18 9.28
N ALA A 319 2.56 12.25 8.61
CA ALA A 319 3.14 10.93 8.33
C ALA A 319 4.38 11.04 7.43
N ASP A 320 4.37 11.92 6.42
CA ASP A 320 5.54 12.25 5.61
C ASP A 320 6.65 12.89 6.46
N LEU A 321 6.35 13.91 7.28
CA LEU A 321 7.31 14.54 8.19
C LEU A 321 7.93 13.55 9.20
N LYS A 322 7.13 12.63 9.76
CA LYS A 322 7.61 11.56 10.64
C LYS A 322 8.53 10.60 9.89
N THR A 323 8.16 10.23 8.66
CA THR A 323 8.98 9.34 7.81
C THR A 323 10.34 9.97 7.50
N ARG A 324 10.39 11.30 7.32
CA ARG A 324 11.64 12.07 7.09
C ARG A 324 12.45 12.33 8.36
N GLY A 325 11.91 11.98 9.53
CA GLY A 325 12.54 12.16 10.83
C GLY A 325 12.44 13.58 11.40
N TYR A 326 11.54 14.41 10.87
CA TYR A 326 11.28 15.76 11.39
C TYR A 326 10.30 15.77 12.57
N ILE A 327 9.49 14.73 12.68
CA ILE A 327 8.59 14.47 13.82
C ILE A 327 8.98 13.13 14.44
N ALA A 328 9.01 13.08 15.78
CA ALA A 328 9.43 11.91 16.54
C ALA A 328 8.55 10.68 16.23
N SER A 329 9.20 9.52 16.17
CA SER A 329 8.54 8.26 15.80
C SER A 329 8.01 7.50 17.00
N ASP A 330 8.55 7.79 18.18
CA ASP A 330 8.43 7.16 19.48
C ASP A 330 7.69 8.05 20.50
N THR A 331 6.56 8.63 20.09
CA THR A 331 5.69 9.41 20.99
C THR A 331 4.55 8.57 21.55
N PRO A 332 4.04 8.89 22.76
CA PRO A 332 2.81 8.32 23.27
C PRO A 332 1.64 8.47 22.29
N HIS A 333 0.66 7.57 22.38
CA HIS A 333 -0.50 7.62 21.50
C HIS A 333 -1.22 8.97 21.62
N GLY A 334 -1.56 9.59 20.50
CA GLY A 334 -2.21 10.90 20.47
C GLY A 334 -1.30 12.11 20.71
N ILE A 335 0.02 11.92 20.82
CA ILE A 335 1.01 13.01 20.99
C ILE A 335 1.89 13.10 19.74
N TRP A 336 2.11 14.32 19.25
CA TRP A 336 3.11 14.64 18.22
C TRP A 336 4.22 15.49 18.83
N ALA A 337 5.47 15.21 18.48
CA ALA A 337 6.63 15.97 18.95
C ALA A 337 7.60 16.23 17.80
N ILE A 338 8.18 17.43 17.75
CA ILE A 338 9.17 17.82 16.75
C ILE A 338 10.56 17.31 17.18
N THR A 339 11.36 16.82 16.24
CA THR A 339 12.76 16.46 16.48
C THR A 339 13.67 17.66 16.27
N GLU A 340 14.94 17.56 16.68
CA GLU A 340 15.93 18.60 16.38
C GLU A 340 16.09 18.82 14.88
N LYS A 341 16.20 17.72 14.12
CA LYS A 341 16.19 17.74 12.65
C LYS A 341 14.94 18.45 12.07
N GLY A 342 13.80 18.32 12.74
CA GLY A 342 12.57 19.02 12.38
C GLY A 342 12.64 20.52 12.60
N ARG A 343 13.32 20.98 13.66
CA ARG A 343 13.56 22.41 13.93
C ARG A 343 14.50 23.01 12.89
N GLU A 344 15.58 22.31 12.54
CA GLU A 344 16.49 22.74 11.47
C GLU A 344 15.76 22.87 10.12
N TYR A 345 14.91 21.90 9.79
CA TYR A 345 14.11 21.93 8.57
C TYR A 345 13.06 23.06 8.58
N LEU A 346 12.47 23.35 9.73
CA LEU A 346 11.57 24.49 9.89
C LEU A 346 12.28 25.82 9.59
N GLU A 347 13.48 26.01 10.11
CA GLU A 347 14.29 27.20 9.83
C GLU A 347 14.66 27.31 8.34
N ALA A 348 14.95 26.19 7.68
CA ALA A 348 15.17 26.17 6.24
C ALA A 348 13.91 26.59 5.46
N LEU A 349 12.73 26.07 5.82
CA LEU A 349 11.46 26.43 5.18
C LEU A 349 11.11 27.91 5.34
N LYS A 350 11.40 28.51 6.50
CA LYS A 350 11.18 29.94 6.75
C LYS A 350 12.08 30.83 5.89
N ARG A 351 13.32 30.41 5.65
CA ARG A 351 14.27 31.11 4.76
C ARG A 351 13.82 31.08 3.31
N ASP A 352 13.26 29.97 2.85
CA ASP A 352 12.75 29.82 1.47
C ASP A 352 11.40 30.53 1.25
N SER A 353 10.72 30.94 2.33
CA SER A 353 9.40 31.60 2.30
C SER A 353 9.48 33.11 2.60
N SER A 354 10.68 33.64 2.90
CA SER A 354 10.97 35.07 3.10
C SER A 354 11.62 35.65 1.85
#